data_AF-N0B2J8-F1
#
_entry.id   AF-N0B2J8-F1
#
_cell.length_a   1.000
_cell.length_b   1.000
_cell.length_c   1.000
_cell.angle_alpha   90.00
_cell.angle_beta   90.00
_cell.angle_gamma   90.00
#
_symmetry.space_group_name_H-M   'P 1'
#
loop_
_entity.id
_entity.type
_entity.pdbx_description
1 polymer ?
#
loop_
_entity_poly.entity_id
_entity_poly.type
_entity_poly.pdbx_seq_one_letter_code
_entity_poly.pdbx_strand_id
1 'polypeptide(L)' 'MIEKIAINAKVNLIYVETILKIIGIAYIAEFAAQITKDAGQGAIAAKIELAGKILILAMAIPILTVMIETIIKLIPN' A
#
# COMPACT_ATOMS: atom_id res chain seq x y z
N MET A 1 -7.00 -16.51 -8.55
CA MET A 1 -5.80 -15.98 -9.26
C MET A 1 -4.77 -15.44 -8.26
N ILE A 2 -5.16 -14.52 -7.38
CA ILE A 2 -4.29 -13.97 -6.31
C ILE A 2 -3.72 -15.09 -5.43
N GLU A 3 -4.54 -16.08 -5.08
CA GLU A 3 -4.10 -17.26 -4.32
C GLU A 3 -3.01 -18.07 -5.03
N LYS A 4 -3.12 -18.26 -6.35
CA LYS A 4 -2.08 -18.94 -7.15
C LYS A 4 -0.77 -18.13 -7.15
N ILE A 5 -0.85 -16.80 -7.22
CA ILE A 5 0.33 -15.92 -7.16
C ILE A 5 1.02 -16.05 -5.79
N ALA A 6 0.25 -16.01 -4.71
CA ALA A 6 0.76 -16.17 -3.35
C ALA A 6 1.44 -17.53 -3.13
N ILE A 7 0.79 -18.61 -3.56
CA ILE A 7 1.31 -19.98 -3.46
C ILE A 7 2.61 -20.13 -4.27
N ASN A 8 2.64 -19.65 -5.52
CA ASN A 8 3.81 -19.74 -6.38
C ASN A 8 5.01 -18.94 -5.84
N ALA A 9 4.75 -17.79 -5.22
CA ALA A 9 5.79 -16.94 -4.65
C ALA A 9 6.19 -17.34 -3.21
N LYS A 10 5.59 -18.39 -2.63
CA LYS A 10 5.79 -18.84 -1.23
C LYS A 10 5.58 -17.71 -0.21
N VAL A 11 4.64 -16.81 -0.48
CA VAL A 11 4.33 -15.67 0.39
C VAL A 11 2.92 -15.84 0.95
N ASN A 12 2.68 -15.36 2.17
CA ASN A 12 1.34 -15.38 2.74
C ASN A 12 0.38 -14.54 1.88
N LEU A 13 -0.80 -15.11 1.60
CA LEU A 13 -1.87 -14.48 0.83
C LEU A 13 -2.21 -13.07 1.30
N ILE A 14 -2.16 -12.84 2.62
CA ILE A 14 -2.44 -11.55 3.25
C ILE A 14 -1.51 -10.45 2.71
N TYR A 15 -0.23 -10.75 2.44
CA TYR A 15 0.71 -9.75 1.94
C TYR A 15 0.43 -9.39 0.49
N VAL A 16 0.16 -10.39 -0.36
CA VAL A 16 -0.20 -10.15 -1.77
C VAL A 16 -1.49 -9.35 -1.87
N GLU A 17 -2.49 -9.69 -1.06
CA GLU A 17 -3.74 -8.94 -0.97
C GLU A 17 -3.52 -7.49 -0.50
N THR A 18 -2.67 -7.29 0.52
CA THR A 18 -2.36 -5.95 1.04
C THR A 18 -1.64 -5.09 0.01
N ILE A 19 -0.67 -5.66 -0.72
CA ILE A 19 0.03 -4.96 -1.82
C ILE A 19 -0.96 -4.54 -2.90
N LEU A 20 -1.87 -5.44 -3.32
CA LEU A 20 -2.88 -5.11 -4.32
C LEU A 20 -3.83 -3.99 -3.84
N LYS A 21 -4.23 -4.00 -2.57
CA LYS A 21 -5.02 -2.91 -1.98
C LYS A 21 -4.27 -1.58 -2.02
N ILE A 22 -2.98 -1.57 -1.67
CA ILE A 22 -2.12 -0.38 -1.75
C ILE A 22 -2.07 0.17 -3.18
N ILE A 23 -1.86 -0.70 -4.18
CA ILE A 23 -1.83 -0.31 -5.60
C ILE A 23 -3.17 0.31 -6.01
N GLY A 24 -4.29 -0.30 -5.62
CA GLY A 24 -5.62 0.22 -5.90
C GLY A 24 -5.87 1.61 -5.29
N ILE A 25 -5.51 1.79 -4.01
CA ILE A 25 -5.62 3.08 -3.31
C ILE A 25 -4.77 4.14 -4.00
N ALA A 26 -3.53 3.82 -4.36
CA ALA A 26 -2.62 4.75 -5.02
C ALA A 26 -3.22 5.25 -6.34
N TYR A 27 -3.74 4.34 -7.17
CA TYR A 27 -4.29 4.69 -8.48
C TYR A 27 -5.56 5.55 -8.35
N ILE A 28 -6.45 5.18 -7.43
CA ILE A 28 -7.70 5.94 -7.18
C ILE A 28 -7.38 7.33 -6.63
N ALA A 29 -6.49 7.43 -5.65
CA ALA A 29 -6.13 8.70 -5.03
C ALA A 29 -5.45 9.65 -6.03
N GLU A 30 -4.52 9.13 -6.85
CA GLU A 30 -3.84 9.91 -7.88
C GLU A 30 -4.82 10.40 -8.95
N PHE A 31 -5.70 9.52 -9.44
CA PHE A 31 -6.72 9.88 -10.41
C PHE A 31 -7.69 10.95 -9.88
N ALA A 32 -8.17 10.78 -8.65
CA ALA A 32 -9.05 11.77 -8.02
C ALA A 32 -8.35 13.12 -7.81
N ALA A 33 -7.08 13.12 -7.41
CA ALA A 33 -6.29 14.33 -7.25
C ALA A 33 -6.07 15.06 -8.58
N GLN A 34 -5.79 14.32 -9.67
CA GLN A 34 -5.61 14.89 -11.01
C GLN A 34 -6.91 15.54 -11.52
N ILE A 35 -8.06 14.86 -11.45
CA ILE A 35 -9.36 15.45 -11.82
C ILE A 35 -9.63 16.74 -11.02
N THR A 36 -9.30 16.72 -9.73
CA THR A 36 -9.53 17.86 -8.85
C THR A 36 -8.60 19.04 -9.19
N LYS A 37 -7.36 18.78 -9.62
CA LYS A 37 -6.45 19.80 -10.17
C LYS A 37 -6.99 20.37 -11.47
N ASP A 38 -7.47 19.52 -12.37
CA ASP A 38 -8.03 19.93 -13.66
C ASP A 38 -9.29 20.80 -13.50
N ALA A 39 -10.06 20.59 -12.43
CA ALA A 39 -11.17 21.44 -12.02
C ALA A 39 -10.74 22.78 -11.35
N GLY A 40 -9.45 23.08 -11.30
CA GLY A 40 -8.90 24.28 -10.67
C GLY A 40 -8.80 24.21 -9.13
N GLN A 41 -9.07 23.05 -8.52
CA GLN A 41 -9.12 22.88 -7.06
C GLN A 41 -7.83 22.28 -6.49
N GLY A 42 -6.68 22.94 -6.74
CA GLY A 42 -5.35 22.44 -6.32
C GLY A 42 -5.21 22.18 -4.81
N ALA A 43 -5.86 22.99 -3.96
CA ALA A 43 -5.83 22.80 -2.52
C ALA A 43 -6.55 21.52 -2.05
N ILE A 44 -7.63 21.13 -2.74
CA ILE A 44 -8.36 19.89 -2.44
C ILE A 44 -7.57 18.69 -2.97
N ALA A 45 -6.99 18.80 -4.17
CA ALA A 45 -6.15 17.75 -4.74
C ALA A 45 -4.96 17.39 -3.83
N ALA A 46 -4.28 18.39 -3.25
CA ALA A 46 -3.20 18.15 -2.30
C ALA A 46 -3.66 17.37 -1.05
N LYS A 47 -4.89 17.61 -0.57
CA LYS A 47 -5.48 16.86 0.54
C LYS A 47 -5.81 15.41 0.15
N ILE A 48 -6.29 15.18 -1.08
CA ILE A 48 -6.55 13.84 -1.61
C ILE A 48 -5.24 13.03 -1.68
N GLU A 49 -4.17 13.62 -2.23
CA GLU A 49 -2.85 12.96 -2.29
C GLU A 49 -2.33 12.62 -0.89
N LEU A 50 -2.45 13.55 0.06
CA LEU A 50 -2.02 13.33 1.44
C LEU A 50 -2.81 12.19 2.09
N ALA A 51 -4.13 12.17 1.92
CA ALA A 51 -4.98 11.10 2.45
C ALA A 51 -4.60 9.73 1.86
N GLY A 52 -4.38 9.66 0.54
CA GLY A 52 -3.90 8.45 -0.13
C GLY A 52 -2.58 7.95 0.46
N LYS A 53 -1.60 8.85 0.64
CA LYS A 53 -0.30 8.52 1.26
C LYS A 53 -0.44 8.00 2.69
N ILE A 54 -1.25 8.65 3.51
CA ILE A 54 -1.48 8.23 4.91
C ILE A 54 -2.10 6.83 4.96
N LEU A 55 -3.10 6.54 4.10
CA LEU A 55 -3.72 5.22 4.03
C LEU A 55 -2.72 4.13 3.63
N ILE A 56 -1.92 4.40 2.60
CA ILE A 56 -0.87 3.47 2.14
C ILE A 56 0.15 3.20 3.26
N LEU A 57 0.61 4.25 3.94
CA LEU A 57 1.56 4.13 5.05
C LEU A 57 0.98 3.32 6.21
N ALA A 58 -0.27 3.58 6.60
CA ALA A 58 -0.94 2.83 7.66
C ALA A 58 -1.03 1.34 7.33
N MET A 59 -1.31 0.99 6.07
CA MET A 59 -1.34 -0.40 5.60
C MET A 59 0.06 -1.04 5.46
N ALA A 60 1.11 -0.24 5.31
CA ALA A 60 2.48 -0.73 5.23
C ALA A 60 3.08 -1.08 6.60
N ILE A 61 2.57 -0.50 7.69
CA ILE A 61 3.08 -0.74 9.07
C ILE A 61 3.10 -2.24 9.43
N PRO A 62 2.00 -3.02 9.27
CA PRO A 62 2.01 -4.44 9.62
C PRO A 62 3.04 -5.25 8.82
N ILE A 63 3.22 -4.92 7.54
CA ILE A 63 4.21 -5.58 6.69
C ILE A 63 5.62 -5.30 7.21
N LEU A 64 5.92 -4.04 7.52
CA LEU A 64 7.19 -3.62 8.12
C LEU A 64 7.46 -4.35 9.43
N THR A 65 6.48 -4.45 10.33
CA THR A 65 6.62 -5.18 11.60
C THR A 65 6.98 -6.64 11.38
N VAL A 66 6.26 -7.34 10.50
CA VAL A 66 6.57 -8.74 10.16
C VAL A 66 7.98 -8.87 9.59
N MET A 67 8.39 -7.98 8.70
CA MET A 67 9.73 -8.02 8.12
C MET A 67 10.79 -7.84 9.19
N ILE A 68 10.62 -6.89 10.11
CA ILE A 68 11.54 -6.66 11.23
C ILE A 68 11.60 -7.91 12.12
N GLU A 69 10.46 -8.49 12.51
CA GLU A 69 10.42 -9.73 13.29
C GLU A 69 11.13 -10.88 12.59
N THR A 70 10.96 -10.99 11.26
CA THR A 70 11.61 -12.02 10.45
C THR A 70 13.12 -11.83 10.42
N ILE A 71 13.60 -10.58 10.30
CA ILE A 71 15.02 -10.25 10.36
C ILE A 71 15.60 -10.59 11.74
N ILE A 72 14.91 -10.20 12.83
CA ILE A 72 15.34 -10.49 14.20
C ILE A 72 15.46 -12.00 14.44
N LYS A 73 14.50 -12.80 13.94
CA LYS A 73 14.55 -14.27 14.02
C LYS A 73 15.72 -14.90 13.27
N LEU A 74 16.30 -14.21 12.29
CA LEU A 74 17.44 -14.68 11.50
C LEU A 74 18.79 -14.33 12.13
N ILE A 75 18.84 -13.46 13.15
CA ILE A 75 20.07 -13.15 13.87
C ILE A 75 20.40 -14.33 14.78
N PRO A 76 21.53 -15.03 14.56
CA PRO A 76 21.98 -16.08 15.47
C PRO A 76 22.39 -15.46 16.81
N ASN A 77 22.10 -16.15 17.93
CA ASN A 77 22.49 -15.74 19.28
C ASN A 77 24.00 -15.55 19.41
#